data_AF-A0AAE6JLB7-F1
#
_entry.id   AF-A0AAE6JLB7-F1
#
_cell.length_a   1.000
_cell.length_b   1.000
_cell.length_c   1.000
_cell.angle_alpha   90.00
_cell.angle_beta   90.00
_cell.angle_gamma   90.00
#
_symmetry.space_group_name_H-M   'P 1'
#
loop_
_entity.id
_entity.type
_entity.pdbx_description
1 polymer ?
#
loop_
_entity_poly.entity_id
_entity_poly.type
_entity_poly.pdbx_seq_one_letter_code
_entity_poly.pdbx_strand_id
1 'polypeptide(L)'
;MVATGKTTNKQLVTQQKNKGGAPKKRVRRELIIRVRMTATERFQIDTKAKDAGMRSSSWIRAAAKSAKVVPRLTADERRILWMLAELANNLNQLTKLAHQLGLLTVARQCHEVLKQIDNTLKHLNSDDRESDDG
;
A
#
# COMPACT_ATOMS: atom_id res chain seq x y z
N MET A 1 10.03 52.82 51.86
CA MET A 1 11.31 52.06 51.81
C MET A 1 11.16 50.86 52.72
N VAL A 2 11.53 49.61 52.45
CA VAL A 2 12.24 48.93 51.36
C VAL A 2 12.01 47.42 51.62
N ALA A 3 11.80 46.66 50.52
CA ALA A 3 12.07 45.22 50.30
C ALA A 3 11.59 44.19 51.35
N THR A 4 10.64 43.28 51.08
CA THR A 4 10.68 42.16 50.11
C THR A 4 11.89 41.23 50.26
N GLY A 5 11.67 40.05 50.84
CA GLY A 5 12.61 38.93 50.79
C GLY A 5 11.85 37.60 50.73
N LYS A 6 11.67 37.08 49.51
CA LYS A 6 10.96 35.82 49.22
C LYS A 6 11.76 34.61 49.73
N THR A 7 11.11 33.77 50.53
CA THR A 7 11.56 32.41 50.85
C THR A 7 11.70 31.60 49.56
N THR A 8 12.92 31.35 49.13
CA THR A 8 13.20 30.40 48.04
C THR A 8 13.86 29.19 48.67
N ASN A 9 13.05 28.17 48.93
CA ASN A 9 13.48 26.87 49.42
C ASN A 9 14.30 26.18 48.32
N LYS A 10 15.63 26.38 48.33
CA LYS A 10 16.56 25.60 47.51
C LYS A 10 16.61 24.19 48.09
N GLN A 11 15.80 23.29 47.52
CA GLN A 11 16.05 21.86 47.65
C GLN A 11 17.48 21.59 47.17
N LEU A 12 18.35 21.22 48.10
CA LEU A 12 19.65 20.68 47.82
C LEU A 12 19.43 19.34 47.11
N VAL A 13 19.42 19.36 45.77
CA VAL A 13 19.51 18.14 44.97
C VAL A 13 20.92 17.63 45.16
N THR A 14 21.12 16.82 46.20
CA THR A 14 22.33 16.05 46.40
C THR A 14 22.42 15.05 45.25
N GLN A 15 22.98 15.48 44.11
CA GLN A 15 23.37 14.56 43.06
C GLN A 15 24.48 13.68 43.64
N GLN A 16 24.09 12.49 44.10
CA GLN A 16 25.04 11.45 44.43
C GLN A 16 25.85 11.15 43.16
N LYS A 17 27.09 11.65 43.12
CA LYS A 17 28.08 11.26 42.12
C LYS A 17 28.27 9.75 42.24
N ASN A 18 27.74 9.00 41.29
CA ASN A 18 27.96 7.56 41.20
C ASN A 18 29.46 7.31 41.06
N LYS A 19 30.02 6.53 41.98
CA LYS A 19 31.41 6.05 41.91
C LYS A 19 31.59 5.33 40.56
N GLY A 20 32.69 5.65 39.88
CA GLY A 20 32.96 5.30 38.49
C GLY A 20 32.48 3.90 38.09
N GLY A 21 31.74 3.86 37.00
CA GLY A 21 31.24 2.65 36.35
C GLY A 21 30.61 3.01 35.01
N ALA A 22 30.47 2.01 34.13
CA ALA A 22 29.81 2.24 32.84
C ALA A 22 28.38 2.79 33.05
N PRO A 23 27.96 3.80 32.28
CA PRO A 23 26.65 4.42 32.45
C PRO A 23 25.53 3.38 32.32
N LYS A 24 24.52 3.49 33.18
CA LYS A 24 23.33 2.64 33.11
C LYS A 24 22.67 2.80 31.74
N LYS A 25 22.50 1.69 31.01
CA LYS A 25 21.80 1.70 29.72
C LYS A 25 20.36 2.18 29.91
N ARG A 26 19.93 3.15 29.09
CA ARG A 26 18.57 3.73 29.13
C ARG A 26 17.48 2.68 28.83
N VAL A 27 17.75 1.73 27.94
CA VAL A 27 16.83 0.63 27.59
C VAL A 27 17.43 -0.68 28.04
N ARG A 28 16.80 -1.31 29.04
CA ARG A 28 17.12 -2.67 29.47
C ARG A 28 16.38 -3.67 28.58
N ARG A 29 17.05 -4.77 28.23
CA ARG A 29 16.47 -5.87 27.45
C ARG A 29 16.42 -7.09 28.35
N GLU A 30 15.22 -7.41 28.81
CA GLU A 30 14.98 -8.43 29.85
C GLU A 30 14.42 -9.73 29.26
N LEU A 31 13.79 -9.64 28.08
CA LEU A 31 13.22 -10.78 27.37
C LEU A 31 14.24 -11.45 26.42
N ILE A 32 14.21 -12.78 26.37
CA ILE A 32 15.12 -13.61 25.56
C ILE A 32 14.30 -14.52 24.64
N ILE A 33 14.60 -14.49 23.34
CA ILE A 33 14.13 -15.47 22.36
C ILE A 33 15.32 -16.37 22.03
N ARG A 34 15.16 -17.70 22.23
CA ARG A 34 16.17 -18.70 21.87
C ARG A 34 15.79 -19.37 20.55
N VAL A 35 16.73 -19.41 19.61
CA VAL A 35 16.56 -20.05 18.30
C VAL A 35 17.62 -21.14 18.18
N ARG A 36 17.19 -22.38 17.91
CA ARG A 36 18.11 -23.45 17.50
C ARG A 36 18.39 -23.29 16.02
N MET A 37 19.64 -23.42 15.65
CA MET A 37 20.11 -23.30 14.27
C MET A 37 21.17 -24.34 14.00
N THR A 38 21.30 -24.70 12.74
CA THR A 38 22.36 -25.55 12.21
C THR A 38 23.69 -24.80 12.17
N ALA A 39 24.79 -25.53 12.00
CA ALA A 39 26.11 -24.93 11.88
C ALA A 39 26.22 -23.99 10.66
N THR A 40 25.58 -24.34 9.55
CA THR A 40 25.56 -23.56 8.31
C THR A 40 24.80 -22.25 8.48
N GLU A 41 23.61 -22.29 9.09
CA GLU A 41 22.84 -21.08 9.40
C GLU A 41 23.61 -20.13 10.32
N ARG A 42 24.27 -20.66 11.35
CA ARG A 42 25.11 -19.85 12.24
C ARG A 42 26.26 -19.19 11.50
N PHE A 43 26.97 -19.95 10.65
CA PHE A 43 28.06 -19.41 9.84
C PHE A 43 27.59 -18.27 8.93
N GLN A 44 26.45 -18.44 8.24
CA GLN A 44 25.89 -17.41 7.37
C GLN A 44 25.55 -16.12 8.14
N ILE A 45 24.96 -16.26 9.34
CA ILE A 45 24.66 -15.10 10.19
C ILE A 45 25.94 -14.40 10.64
N ASP A 46 26.96 -15.16 11.07
CA ASP A 46 28.22 -14.59 11.53
C ASP A 46 28.96 -13.86 10.40
N THR A 47 28.96 -14.40 9.18
CA THR A 47 29.51 -13.73 8.00
C THR A 47 28.78 -12.41 7.72
N LYS A 48 27.44 -12.43 7.63
CA LYS A 48 26.65 -11.21 7.38
C LYS A 48 26.81 -10.16 8.49
N ALA A 49 26.98 -10.60 9.74
CA ALA A 49 27.21 -9.72 10.86
C ALA A 49 28.61 -9.08 10.80
N LYS A 50 29.63 -9.84 10.42
CA LYS A 50 31.00 -9.35 10.19
C LYS A 50 31.03 -8.32 9.06
N ASP A 51 30.37 -8.59 7.94
CA ASP A 51 30.28 -7.67 6.80
C ASP A 51 29.62 -6.35 7.20
N ALA A 52 28.63 -6.41 8.09
CA ALA A 52 27.95 -5.25 8.65
C ALA A 52 28.70 -4.59 9.83
N GLY A 53 29.89 -5.08 10.19
CA GLY A 53 30.71 -4.53 11.28
C GLY A 53 30.07 -4.64 12.68
N MET A 54 29.16 -5.59 12.89
CA MET A 54 28.39 -5.70 14.12
C MET A 54 28.36 -7.12 14.69
N ARG A 55 27.98 -7.26 15.96
CA ARG A 55 27.82 -8.58 16.59
C ARG A 55 26.60 -9.30 16.01
N SER A 56 26.68 -10.62 15.86
CA SER A 56 25.62 -11.48 15.31
C SER A 56 24.27 -11.28 15.98
N SER A 57 24.24 -11.09 17.31
CA SER A 57 23.00 -10.80 18.05
C SER A 57 22.40 -9.43 17.77
N SER A 58 23.21 -8.45 17.37
CA SER A 58 22.74 -7.13 16.93
C SER A 58 22.27 -7.17 15.50
N TRP A 59 22.98 -7.92 14.65
CA TRP A 59 22.58 -8.17 13.27
C TRP A 59 21.23 -8.87 13.18
N ILE A 60 21.04 -10.00 13.87
CA ILE A 60 19.76 -10.72 13.90
C ILE A 60 18.63 -9.79 14.37
N ARG A 61 18.88 -8.95 15.37
CA ARG A 61 17.88 -8.01 15.89
C ARG A 61 17.51 -6.94 14.87
N ALA A 62 18.49 -6.37 14.18
CA ALA A 62 18.25 -5.40 13.11
C ALA A 62 17.49 -6.06 11.96
N ALA A 63 17.95 -7.23 11.52
CA ALA A 63 17.33 -8.03 10.48
C ALA A 63 15.88 -8.41 10.82
N ALA A 64 15.61 -8.86 12.05
CA ALA A 64 14.25 -9.20 12.49
C ALA A 64 13.32 -7.98 12.58
N LYS A 65 13.85 -6.79 12.88
CA LYS A 65 13.09 -5.54 12.86
C LYS A 65 12.80 -5.04 11.45
N SER A 66 13.73 -5.23 10.52
CA SER A 66 13.59 -4.81 9.12
C SER A 66 12.93 -5.87 8.25
N ALA A 67 12.76 -7.10 8.76
CA ALA A 67 12.15 -8.18 8.01
C ALA A 67 10.69 -7.83 7.72
N LYS A 68 10.39 -7.56 6.45
CA LYS A 68 9.03 -7.51 5.95
C LYS A 68 8.49 -8.93 5.90
N VAL A 69 7.80 -9.35 6.96
CA VAL A 69 7.00 -10.56 6.93
C VAL A 69 5.82 -10.26 6.04
N VAL A 70 5.84 -10.75 4.79
CA VAL A 70 4.66 -10.74 3.94
C VAL A 70 3.76 -11.87 4.47
N PRO A 71 2.65 -11.57 5.15
CA PRO A 71 1.74 -12.62 5.60
C PRO A 71 1.24 -13.37 4.37
N ARG A 72 1.01 -14.69 4.52
CA ARG A 72 0.30 -15.44 3.48
C ARG A 72 -1.07 -14.80 3.30
N LEU A 73 -1.52 -14.72 2.04
CA LEU A 73 -2.87 -14.26 1.71
C LEU A 73 -3.87 -15.04 2.59
N THR A 74 -4.66 -14.27 3.32
CA THR A 74 -5.75 -14.77 4.16
C THR A 74 -6.76 -15.52 3.31
N ALA A 75 -7.60 -16.34 3.94
CA ALA A 75 -8.63 -17.09 3.22
C ALA A 75 -9.57 -16.15 2.44
N ASP A 76 -9.88 -14.99 3.02
CA ASP A 76 -10.76 -13.99 2.41
C ASP A 76 -10.11 -13.32 1.20
N GLU A 77 -8.85 -12.91 1.30
CA GLU A 77 -8.11 -12.34 0.16
C GLU A 77 -7.99 -13.34 -1.00
N ARG A 78 -7.81 -14.62 -0.68
CA ARG A 78 -7.78 -15.67 -1.70
C ARG A 78 -9.14 -15.87 -2.37
N ARG A 79 -10.22 -15.76 -1.62
CA ARG A 79 -11.59 -15.81 -2.16
C ARG A 79 -11.84 -14.64 -3.09
N ILE A 80 -11.38 -13.44 -2.75
CA ILE A 80 -11.47 -12.25 -3.62
C ILE A 80 -10.71 -12.48 -4.94
N LEU A 81 -9.49 -13.02 -4.88
CA LEU A 81 -8.72 -13.34 -6.09
C LEU A 81 -9.41 -14.37 -6.98
N TRP A 82 -10.04 -15.39 -6.37
CA TRP A 82 -10.84 -16.38 -7.11
C TRP A 82 -12.05 -15.74 -7.80
N MET A 83 -12.81 -14.90 -7.08
CA MET A 83 -13.95 -14.19 -7.67
C MET A 83 -13.52 -13.27 -8.82
N LEU A 84 -12.37 -12.59 -8.69
CA LEU A 84 -11.82 -11.78 -9.77
C LEU A 84 -11.46 -12.61 -11.00
N ALA A 85 -10.85 -13.78 -10.81
CA ALA A 85 -10.55 -14.69 -11.92
C ALA A 85 -11.83 -15.19 -12.62
N GLU A 86 -12.86 -15.49 -11.84
CA GLU A 86 -14.16 -15.91 -12.34
C GLU A 86 -14.85 -14.80 -13.15
N LEU A 87 -14.85 -13.57 -12.64
CA LEU A 87 -15.38 -12.40 -13.35
C LEU A 87 -14.61 -12.11 -14.64
N ALA A 88 -13.28 -12.22 -14.62
CA ALA A 88 -12.46 -12.04 -15.81
C ALA A 88 -12.79 -13.08 -16.89
N ASN A 89 -13.07 -14.33 -16.48
CA ASN A 89 -13.51 -15.37 -17.40
C ASN A 89 -14.89 -15.05 -18.00
N ASN A 90 -15.84 -14.59 -17.17
CA ASN A 90 -17.17 -14.18 -17.63
C ASN A 90 -17.07 -13.04 -18.66
N LEU A 91 -16.23 -12.03 -18.38
CA LEU A 91 -15.98 -10.93 -19.31
C LEU A 91 -15.40 -11.41 -20.65
N ASN A 92 -14.46 -12.36 -20.61
CA ASN A 92 -13.86 -12.93 -21.82
C ASN A 92 -14.89 -13.70 -22.66
N GLN A 93 -15.79 -14.45 -22.03
CA GLN A 93 -16.88 -15.14 -22.72
C GLN A 93 -17.85 -14.16 -23.37
N LEU A 94 -18.27 -13.13 -22.65
CA LEU A 94 -19.13 -12.08 -23.18
C LEU A 94 -18.48 -11.34 -24.37
N THR A 95 -17.18 -11.07 -24.29
CA THR A 95 -16.44 -10.42 -25.37
C THR A 95 -16.39 -11.30 -26.63
N LYS A 96 -16.12 -12.61 -26.48
CA LYS A 96 -16.14 -13.56 -27.59
C LYS A 96 -17.52 -13.69 -28.20
N LEU A 97 -18.56 -13.77 -27.38
CA LEU A 97 -19.95 -13.86 -27.82
C LEU A 97 -20.38 -12.58 -28.56
N ALA A 98 -20.01 -11.39 -28.05
CA ALA A 98 -20.27 -10.13 -28.72
C ALA A 98 -19.58 -10.03 -30.09
N HIS A 99 -18.36 -10.55 -30.22
CA HIS A 99 -17.66 -10.67 -31.49
C HIS A 99 -18.40 -11.62 -32.43
N GLN A 100 -18.74 -12.83 -31.98
CA GLN A 100 -19.41 -13.86 -32.79
C GLN A 100 -20.78 -13.42 -33.28
N LEU A 101 -21.57 -12.77 -32.42
CA LEU A 101 -22.88 -12.24 -32.77
C LEU A 101 -22.81 -10.96 -33.62
N GLY A 102 -21.61 -10.44 -33.88
CA GLY A 102 -21.43 -9.20 -34.63
C GLY A 102 -22.12 -8.01 -33.96
N LEU A 103 -22.34 -8.05 -32.65
CA LEU A 103 -23.16 -7.07 -31.91
C LEU A 103 -22.62 -5.65 -32.07
N LEU A 104 -21.29 -5.51 -32.10
CA LEU A 104 -20.60 -4.25 -32.38
C LEU A 104 -20.85 -3.76 -33.82
N THR A 105 -20.88 -4.68 -34.79
CA THR A 105 -21.17 -4.36 -36.19
C THR A 105 -22.62 -3.89 -36.36
N VAL A 106 -23.57 -4.59 -35.74
CA VAL A 106 -25.00 -4.24 -35.76
C VAL A 106 -25.24 -2.89 -35.07
N ALA A 107 -24.62 -2.65 -33.90
CA ALA A 107 -24.71 -1.36 -33.22
C ALA A 107 -24.18 -0.20 -34.10
N ARG A 108 -23.07 -0.42 -34.82
CA ARG A 108 -22.53 0.57 -35.77
C ARG A 108 -23.47 0.82 -36.94
N GLN A 109 -24.05 -0.23 -37.53
CA GLN A 109 -25.00 -0.12 -38.63
C GLN A 109 -26.26 0.63 -38.21
N CYS A 110 -26.83 0.31 -37.03
CA CYS A 110 -27.97 1.06 -36.48
C CYS A 110 -27.63 2.54 -36.25
N HIS A 111 -26.42 2.85 -35.74
CA HIS A 111 -26.00 4.23 -35.56
C HIS A 111 -25.89 5.00 -36.89
N GLU A 112 -25.36 4.37 -37.93
CA GLU A 112 -25.28 4.98 -39.27
C GLU A 112 -26.67 5.26 -39.84
N VAL A 113 -27.61 4.30 -39.70
CA VAL A 113 -29.00 4.48 -40.11
C VAL A 113 -29.66 5.61 -39.32
N LEU A 114 -29.46 5.69 -38.00
CA LEU A 114 -29.99 6.79 -37.18
C LEU A 114 -29.43 8.15 -37.61
N LYS A 115 -28.14 8.22 -37.97
CA LYS A 115 -27.51 9.45 -38.48
C LYS A 115 -28.10 9.88 -39.82
N GLN A 116 -28.40 8.94 -40.70
CA GLN A 116 -29.07 9.24 -41.96
C GLN A 116 -30.48 9.77 -41.72
N ILE A 117 -31.25 9.15 -40.80
CA ILE A 117 -32.57 9.64 -40.41
C ILE A 117 -32.49 11.08 -39.87
N ASP A 118 -31.54 11.35 -38.97
CA ASP A 118 -31.33 12.69 -38.40
C ASP A 118 -31.00 13.74 -39.49
N ASN A 119 -30.14 13.40 -40.45
CA ASN A 119 -29.80 14.28 -41.56
C ASN A 119 -31.01 14.55 -42.47
N THR A 120 -31.80 13.53 -42.79
CA THR A 120 -33.00 13.68 -43.62
C THR A 120 -34.05 14.54 -42.93
N LEU A 121 -34.26 14.33 -41.62
CA LEU A 121 -35.17 15.17 -40.83
C LEU A 121 -34.70 16.63 -40.78
N LYS A 122 -33.39 16.87 -40.69
CA LYS A 122 -32.81 18.23 -40.76
C LYS A 122 -33.03 18.88 -42.11
N HIS A 123 -32.92 18.12 -43.20
CA HIS A 123 -33.16 18.61 -44.56
C HIS A 123 -34.64 18.94 -44.79
N LEU A 124 -35.55 18.07 -44.33
CA LEU A 124 -36.99 18.32 -44.38
C LEU A 124 -37.38 19.57 -43.58
N ASN A 125 -36.79 19.72 -42.38
CA ASN A 125 -37.05 20.87 -41.53
C ASN A 125 -36.36 22.16 -41.99
N SER A 126 -35.42 22.09 -42.95
CA SER A 126 -34.85 23.28 -43.60
C SER A 126 -35.65 23.72 -44.83
N ASP A 127 -36.31 22.79 -45.53
CA ASP A 127 -37.07 23.08 -46.75
C ASP A 127 -38.46 23.69 -46.48
N ASP A 128 -38.96 23.62 -45.25
CA ASP A 128 -40.25 24.22 -44.83
C ASP A 128 -40.21 25.75 -44.55
N ARG A 129 -39.14 26.47 -44.93
CA ARG A 129 -38.99 27.92 -44.66
C ARG A 129 -38.54 28.82 -45.81
N GLU A 130 -38.53 28.34 -47.06
CA GLU A 130 -38.58 29.25 -48.22
C GLU A 130 -39.99 29.22 -48.80
N SER A 131 -40.91 29.82 -48.05
CA SER A 131 -42.11 30.39 -48.68
C SER A 131 -41.64 31.60 -49.48
N ASP A 132 -41.61 31.41 -50.80
CA ASP A 132 -41.66 32.42 -51.85
C ASP A 132 -42.53 33.61 -51.41
N ASP A 133 -41.88 34.70 -50.98
CA ASP A 133 -42.51 35.99 -50.76
C ASP A 133 -41.76 37.03 -51.60
N GLY A 134 -42.40 37.45 -52.71
CA GLY A 134 -42.12 38.70 -53.42
C GLY A 134 -41.41 38.59 -54.75
#